data_AF-A0A3M1PJ90-F1
#
_entry.id   AF-A0A3M1PJ90-F1
#
_cell.length_a   1.000
_cell.length_b   1.000
_cell.length_c   1.000
_cell.angle_alpha   90.00
_cell.angle_beta   90.00
_cell.angle_gamma   90.00
#
_symmetry.space_group_name_H-M   'P 1'
#
loop_
_entity.id
_entity.type
_entity.pdbx_description
1 polymer ?
#
loop_
_entity_poly.entity_id
_entity_poly.type
_entity_poly.pdbx_seq_one_letter_code
_entity_poly.pdbx_strand_id
1 'polypeptide(L)'
;MPGRVPPLKDHVARFLLLPEGRAFLVQVPGVARSALPDDRIAALLNWLVLHFDPDHVPNNFKPYTSDEVGRLRRNPRAEVAAYRRDLLERIAAIEKKDGRPE
;
A
#
# COMPACT_ATOMS: atom_id res chain seq x y z
N MET A 1 19.46 9.90 -11.16
CA MET A 1 19.01 10.41 -9.85
C MET A 1 18.31 9.29 -9.10
N PRO A 2 18.99 8.57 -8.18
CA PRO A 2 18.33 7.62 -7.30
C PRO A 2 17.53 8.40 -6.23
N GLY A 3 16.29 7.99 -5.93
CA GLY A 3 15.52 8.56 -4.81
C GLY A 3 14.09 9.06 -5.08
N ARG A 4 13.50 8.86 -6.27
CA ARG A 4 12.09 9.26 -6.51
C ARG A 4 11.04 8.21 -6.15
N VAL A 5 11.43 6.93 -6.10
CA VAL A 5 10.53 5.83 -5.79
C VAL A 5 11.15 5.03 -4.63
N PRO A 6 10.48 4.99 -3.48
CA PRO A 6 10.90 4.20 -2.33
C PRO A 6 10.98 2.71 -2.70
N PRO A 7 11.87 1.93 -2.06
CA PRO A 7 11.90 0.48 -2.26
C PRO A 7 10.55 -0.12 -1.85
N LEU A 8 10.06 -1.03 -2.69
CA LEU A 8 8.83 -1.80 -2.42
C LEU A 8 9.10 -3.01 -1.53
N LYS A 9 10.30 -3.59 -1.67
CA LYS A 9 10.76 -4.74 -0.90
C LYS A 9 10.76 -4.40 0.59
N ASP A 10 10.19 -5.28 1.41
CA ASP A 10 10.12 -5.21 2.88
C ASP A 10 9.36 -3.99 3.46
N HIS A 11 8.66 -3.22 2.60
CA HIS A 11 7.95 -2.01 2.99
C HIS A 11 6.49 -1.94 2.52
N VAL A 12 6.12 -2.66 1.45
CA VAL A 12 4.78 -2.52 0.86
C VAL A 12 3.69 -3.14 1.75
N ALA A 13 3.98 -4.25 2.43
CA ALA A 13 3.00 -4.92 3.29
C ALA A 13 2.74 -4.16 4.59
N ARG A 14 3.71 -3.35 5.06
CA ARG A 14 3.55 -2.49 6.25
C ARG A 14 2.36 -1.52 6.12
N PHE A 15 2.09 -1.02 4.92
CA PHE A 15 0.91 -0.17 4.66
C PHE A 15 -0.42 -0.90 4.89
N LEU A 16 -0.45 -2.22 4.90
CA LEU A 16 -1.65 -3.02 5.13
C LEU A 16 -2.04 -3.11 6.62
N LEU A 17 -1.16 -2.68 7.53
CA LEU A 17 -1.47 -2.59 8.96
C LEU A 17 -2.54 -1.53 9.26
N LEU A 18 -2.68 -0.55 8.37
CA LEU A 18 -3.70 0.51 8.45
C LEU A 18 -4.69 0.39 7.28
N PRO A 19 -6.01 0.47 7.53
CA PRO A 19 -7.01 0.60 6.46
C PRO A 19 -6.69 1.74 5.49
N GLU A 20 -6.16 2.85 6.01
CA GLU A 20 -5.76 4.02 5.23
C GLU A 20 -4.51 3.78 4.39
N GLY A 21 -3.56 2.97 4.88
CA GLY A 21 -2.37 2.60 4.11
C GLY A 21 -2.72 1.66 2.96
N ARG A 22 -3.66 0.74 3.18
CA ARG A 22 -4.25 -0.08 2.12
C ARG A 22 -4.91 0.79 1.04
N ALA A 23 -5.74 1.75 1.45
CA ALA A 23 -6.36 2.69 0.52
C ALA A 23 -5.34 3.53 -0.25
N PHE A 24 -4.29 3.98 0.44
CA PHE A 24 -3.23 4.79 -0.13
C PHE A 24 -2.56 4.13 -1.33
N LEU A 25 -2.25 2.82 -1.26
CA LEU A 25 -1.60 2.08 -2.36
C LEU A 25 -2.40 2.15 -3.67
N VAL A 26 -3.73 2.18 -3.60
CA VAL A 26 -4.61 2.33 -4.77
C VAL A 26 -4.71 3.79 -5.22
N GLN A 27 -4.68 4.72 -4.27
CA GLN A 27 -4.89 6.15 -4.53
C GLN A 27 -3.64 6.91 -4.99
N VAL A 28 -2.46 6.28 -4.97
CA VAL A 28 -1.26 6.85 -5.58
C VAL A 28 -1.57 7.20 -7.03
N PRO A 29 -1.32 8.44 -7.51
CA PRO A 29 -1.69 8.89 -8.85
C PRO A 29 -1.26 7.95 -9.98
N GLY A 30 -0.08 7.31 -9.87
CA GLY A 30 0.39 6.34 -10.85
C GLY A 30 -0.48 5.07 -10.94
N VAL A 31 -1.03 4.61 -9.82
CA VAL A 31 -1.96 3.47 -9.78
C VAL A 31 -3.37 3.91 -10.15
N ALA A 32 -3.87 4.97 -9.51
CA ALA A 32 -5.22 5.48 -9.70
C ALA A 32 -5.53 5.86 -11.16
N ARG A 33 -4.55 6.47 -11.85
CA ARG A 33 -4.66 6.92 -13.25
C ARG A 33 -4.12 5.91 -14.26
N SER A 34 -3.77 4.70 -13.83
CA SER A 34 -3.30 3.64 -14.73
C SER A 34 -4.37 3.28 -15.78
N ALA A 35 -3.94 2.97 -17.00
CA ALA A 35 -4.83 2.45 -18.05
C ALA A 35 -5.30 1.02 -17.77
N LEU A 36 -4.75 0.36 -16.74
CA LEU A 36 -5.16 -0.99 -16.35
C LEU A 36 -6.59 -1.00 -15.79
N PRO A 37 -7.38 -2.04 -16.10
CA PRO A 37 -8.68 -2.27 -15.48
C PRO A 37 -8.52 -2.66 -14.01
N ASP A 38 -9.58 -2.49 -13.22
CA ASP A 38 -9.55 -2.60 -11.76
C ASP A 38 -9.16 -3.99 -11.27
N ASP A 39 -9.56 -5.04 -11.97
CA ASP A 39 -9.20 -6.43 -11.71
C ASP A 39 -7.69 -6.67 -11.87
N ARG A 40 -7.07 -6.09 -12.90
CA ARG A 40 -5.62 -6.17 -13.14
C ARG A 40 -4.83 -5.39 -12.10
N ILE A 41 -5.31 -4.21 -11.70
CA ILE A 41 -4.70 -3.44 -10.62
C ILE A 41 -4.80 -4.22 -9.30
N ALA A 42 -5.95 -4.81 -8.99
CA ALA A 42 -6.14 -5.62 -7.79
C ALA A 42 -5.18 -6.82 -7.77
N ALA A 43 -5.11 -7.58 -8.87
CA ALA A 43 -4.18 -8.70 -9.01
C ALA A 43 -2.71 -8.27 -8.87
N LEU A 44 -2.33 -7.13 -9.47
CA LEU A 44 -0.98 -6.58 -9.35
C LEU A 44 -0.65 -6.21 -7.91
N LEU A 45 -1.54 -5.53 -7.19
CA LEU A 45 -1.31 -5.15 -5.79
C LEU A 45 -1.19 -6.37 -4.89
N ASN A 46 -2.04 -7.38 -5.08
CA ASN A 46 -1.95 -8.66 -4.37
C ASN A 46 -0.60 -9.34 -4.63
N TRP A 47 -0.19 -9.41 -5.90
CA TRP A 47 1.09 -10.00 -6.27
C TRP A 47 2.28 -9.22 -5.69
N LEU A 48 2.24 -7.88 -5.73
CA LEU A 48 3.30 -7.03 -5.18
C LEU A 48 3.52 -7.30 -3.68
N VAL A 49 2.43 -7.36 -2.92
CA VAL A 49 2.48 -7.66 -1.48
C VAL A 49 3.08 -9.04 -1.21
N LEU A 50 2.54 -10.07 -1.88
CA LEU A 50 2.95 -11.45 -1.64
C LEU A 50 4.35 -11.78 -2.17
N HIS A 51 4.84 -11.04 -3.17
CA HIS A 51 6.12 -11.33 -3.81
C HIS A 51 7.26 -10.48 -3.28
N PHE A 52 7.03 -9.20 -2.97
CA PHE A 52 8.08 -8.29 -2.51
C PHE A 52 8.18 -8.19 -1.00
N ASP A 53 7.12 -8.56 -0.27
CA ASP A 53 7.10 -8.40 1.18
C ASP A 53 6.28 -9.51 1.87
N PRO A 54 6.56 -10.80 1.58
CA PRO A 54 5.81 -11.93 2.15
C PRO A 54 5.91 -12.00 3.68
N ASP A 55 7.05 -11.59 4.25
CA ASP A 55 7.34 -11.74 5.67
C ASP A 55 6.59 -10.73 6.55
N HIS A 56 6.17 -9.59 6.00
CA HIS A 56 5.41 -8.56 6.72
C HIS A 56 3.92 -8.54 6.36
N VAL A 57 3.41 -9.54 5.62
CA VAL A 57 1.98 -9.66 5.33
C VAL A 57 1.21 -9.96 6.63
N PRO A 58 0.20 -9.14 7.01
CA PRO A 58 -0.61 -9.43 8.18
C PRO A 58 -1.36 -10.76 8.06
N ASN A 59 -1.48 -11.53 9.14
CA ASN A 59 -2.23 -12.80 9.15
C ASN A 59 -3.69 -12.67 8.71
N ASN A 60 -4.28 -11.48 8.86
CA ASN A 60 -5.64 -11.15 8.44
C ASN A 60 -5.70 -10.49 7.04
N PHE A 61 -4.65 -10.65 6.23
CA PHE A 61 -4.58 -10.07 4.90
C PHE A 61 -5.76 -10.50 4.04
N LYS A 62 -6.49 -9.50 3.54
CA LYS A 62 -7.56 -9.68 2.57
C LYS A 62 -7.05 -9.23 1.21
N PRO A 63 -7.07 -10.09 0.18
CA PRO A 63 -6.73 -9.68 -1.18
C PRO A 63 -7.56 -8.48 -1.63
N TYR A 64 -6.95 -7.56 -2.36
CA TYR A 64 -7.64 -6.48 -3.07
C TYR A 64 -8.65 -7.07 -4.05
N THR A 65 -9.83 -6.46 -4.08
CA THR A 65 -10.91 -6.78 -5.02
C THR A 65 -11.02 -5.70 -6.08
N SER A 66 -11.53 -6.04 -7.26
CA SER A 66 -11.80 -5.06 -8.33
C SER A 66 -12.74 -3.95 -7.85
N ASP A 67 -13.81 -4.28 -7.11
CA ASP A 67 -14.78 -3.30 -6.60
C ASP A 67 -14.17 -2.32 -5.59
N GLU A 68 -13.27 -2.80 -4.73
CA GLU A 68 -12.52 -1.95 -3.82
C GLU A 68 -11.60 -1.00 -4.59
N VAL A 69 -10.83 -1.55 -5.53
CA VAL A 69 -9.89 -0.77 -6.35
C VAL A 69 -10.62 0.30 -7.17
N GLY A 70 -11.71 -0.08 -7.83
CA GLY A 70 -12.52 0.83 -8.64
C GLY A 70 -13.12 1.98 -7.83
N ARG A 71 -13.50 1.72 -6.55
CA ARG A 71 -13.96 2.77 -5.64
C ARG A 71 -12.84 3.71 -5.22
N LEU A 72 -11.69 3.16 -4.83
CA LEU A 72 -10.57 3.94 -4.30
C LEU A 72 -9.86 4.77 -5.37
N ARG A 73 -9.69 4.24 -6.58
CA ARG A 73 -8.98 4.92 -7.68
C ARG A 73 -9.65 6.22 -8.14
N ARG A 74 -10.95 6.39 -7.87
CA ARG A 74 -11.70 7.61 -8.19
C ARG A 74 -11.30 8.80 -7.30
N ASN A 75 -10.59 8.55 -6.20
CA ASN A 75 -10.13 9.55 -5.26
C ASN A 75 -8.60 9.58 -5.19
N PRO A 76 -7.90 10.02 -6.27
CA PRO A 76 -6.45 10.09 -6.27
C PRO A 76 -5.93 11.05 -5.21
N ARG A 77 -4.86 10.67 -4.51
CA ARG A 77 -4.23 11.53 -3.50
C ARG A 77 -3.35 12.59 -4.17
N ALA A 78 -3.57 13.86 -3.84
CA ALA A 78 -2.75 14.97 -4.31
C ALA A 78 -1.38 14.99 -3.61
N GLU A 79 -1.37 14.91 -2.28
CA GLU A 79 -0.15 15.03 -1.47
C GLU A 79 0.41 13.67 -1.04
N VAL A 80 0.88 12.89 -2.02
CA VAL A 80 1.37 11.51 -1.79
C VAL A 80 2.50 11.46 -0.77
N ALA A 81 3.47 12.38 -0.85
CA ALA A 81 4.65 12.37 0.01
C ALA A 81 4.32 12.71 1.47
N ALA A 82 3.49 13.74 1.71
CA ALA A 82 3.08 14.13 3.04
C ALA A 82 2.25 13.03 3.70
N TYR A 83 1.26 12.50 2.99
CA TYR A 83 0.40 11.44 3.49
C TYR A 83 1.15 10.12 3.74
N ARG A 84 2.12 9.79 2.88
CA ARG A 84 2.98 8.62 3.10
C ARG A 84 3.77 8.72 4.39
N ARG A 85 4.32 9.91 4.71
CA ARG A 85 5.08 10.10 5.96
C ARG A 85 4.17 9.91 7.19
N ASP A 86 2.99 10.52 7.18
CA ASP A 86 2.00 10.34 8.26
C ASP A 86 1.65 8.86 8.48
N LEU A 87 1.37 8.13 7.40
CA LEU A 87 1.10 6.69 7.48
C LEU A 87 2.27 5.91 8.08
N LEU A 88 3.52 6.20 7.65
CA LEU A 88 4.70 5.51 8.15
C LEU A 88 4.94 5.80 9.64
N GLU A 89 4.73 7.03 10.11
CA GLU A 89 4.83 7.38 11.53
C GLU A 89 3.80 6.61 12.37
N ARG A 90 2.57 6.51 11.88
CA ARG A 90 1.50 5.73 12.53
C ARG A 90 1.80 4.22 12.54
N ILE A 91 2.34 3.70 11.44
CA ILE A 91 2.74 2.29 11.34
C ILE A 91 3.87 1.98 12.32
N ALA A 92 4.91 2.82 12.37
CA ALA A 92 6.02 2.63 13.31
C ALA A 92 5.54 2.63 14.78
N ALA A 93 4.54 3.44 15.11
CA ALA A 93 3.92 3.43 16.43
C ALA A 93 3.16 2.11 16.74
N ILE A 94 2.52 1.50 15.74
CA ILE A 94 1.87 0.18 15.86
C ILE A 94 2.91 -0.92 16.02
N GLU A 95 3.95 -0.93 15.19
CA GLU A 95 5.02 -1.94 15.23
C GLU A 95 5.75 -1.93 16.57
N LYS A 96 6.04 -0.74 17.12
CA LYS A 96 6.61 -0.58 18.46
C LYS A 96 5.71 -1.12 19.56
N LYS A 97 4.39 -1.03 19.39
CA LYS A 97 3.40 -1.56 20.34
C LYS A 97 3.26 -3.08 20.25
N ASP A 98 3.36 -3.64 19.05
CA ASP A 98 3.29 -5.08 18.79
C ASP A 98 4.63 -5.80 19.05
N GLY A 99 5.71 -5.06 19.34
CA GLY A 99 7.03 -5.64 19.64
C GLY A 99 7.70 -6.32 18.43
N ARG A 100 7.28 -5.98 17.20
CA ARG A 100 7.92 -6.51 15.98
C ARG A 100 9.22 -5.74 15.70
N PRO A 101 10.36 -6.43 15.51
CA PRO A 101 11.59 -5.77 15.08
C PRO A 101 11.47 -5.22 13.66
N GLU A 102 12.23 -4.15 13.41
CA GLU A 102 12.27 -3.34 12.18
C GLU A 102 12.88 -4.03 10.96
#